data_AF-A0A894KH32-F1
#
_entry.id   AF-A0A894KH32-F1
#
_cell.length_a   1.000
_cell.length_b   1.000
_cell.length_c   1.000
_cell.angle_alpha   90.00
_cell.angle_beta   90.00
_cell.angle_gamma   90.00
#
_symmetry.space_group_name_H-M   'P 1'
#
loop_
_entity.id
_entity.type
_entity.pdbx_description
1 polymer ?
#
loop_
_entity_poly.entity_id
_entity_poly.type
_entity_poly.pdbx_seq_one_letter_code
_entity_poly.pdbx_strand_id
1 'polypeptide(L)'
;MSVWQKYTKKQQDEYIKFLTVYGAMSNLFRQKQGEPIPYLDSKFQETIYAKVFKSENVDIGNTPHDILSVFGSERIGIGLKTWMHSNPSYQKVMQLKRYQDEIMSYKNNLVDLVYTISKIKNKRMISDYNRLGLNKSSNIYHYITRDAGKLVIQECAYPLIELDNIKDIKDIGTSVSWSDGIKKYKFTYGDSQVWQCFGIDESDTTVIDEIKVDIIQDPFTFLINAYDQFKSKTNNVCEELARALELDHIAPTASFISKDTIYEEAYLPLYSYKHKEVEPKSGLNAWNAAPKNKGSTTLRPLNEVYIPIPREFHKRYPHFFINNIFKFEEIQSSHQGAKENKPEIRFKLVLPNGKVIPALITQERHKAFQSGSRYEIDPSTGKPYGQSALGQWLLVDVLGLDERIPVTRDWLFKKDVDSVRIWHEKGDYSTYYIDIAPVNSFENFMNDVNEKI
;
A
#
# COMPACT_ATOMS: atom_id res chain seq x y z
N MET A 1 16.95 17.85 4.83
CA MET A 1 17.34 17.63 3.42
C MET A 1 16.13 17.07 2.72
N SER A 2 15.73 17.67 1.59
CA SER A 2 14.52 17.25 0.87
C SER A 2 14.74 15.87 0.21
N VAL A 3 13.66 15.09 0.05
CA VAL A 3 13.73 13.78 -0.63
C VAL A 3 14.13 13.95 -2.08
N TRP A 4 13.66 15.03 -2.73
CA TRP A 4 14.08 15.46 -4.06
C TRP A 4 15.60 15.38 -4.29
N GLN A 5 16.39 15.85 -3.31
CA GLN A 5 17.85 15.94 -3.39
C GLN A 5 18.54 14.56 -3.37
N LYS A 6 17.83 13.49 -3.01
CA LYS A 6 18.34 12.11 -3.05
C LYS A 6 18.24 11.49 -4.44
N TYR A 7 17.38 12.02 -5.32
CA TYR A 7 17.29 11.54 -6.70
C TYR A 7 18.38 12.16 -7.58
N THR A 8 18.74 11.44 -8.64
CA THR A 8 19.75 11.94 -9.59
C THR A 8 19.19 13.12 -10.38
N LYS A 9 20.08 14.03 -10.82
CA LYS A 9 19.69 15.18 -11.64
C LYS A 9 18.94 14.78 -12.92
N LYS A 10 19.35 13.66 -13.55
CA LYS A 10 18.66 13.09 -14.72
C LYS A 10 17.20 12.74 -14.41
N GLN A 11 16.93 12.10 -13.28
CA GLN A 11 15.56 11.76 -12.87
C GLN A 11 14.74 13.02 -12.54
N GLN A 12 15.35 13.97 -11.83
CA GLN A 12 14.70 15.26 -11.54
C GLN A 12 14.27 15.98 -12.84
N ASP A 13 15.19 16.08 -13.79
CA ASP A 13 14.94 16.74 -15.08
C ASP A 13 13.90 15.99 -15.92
N GLU A 14 13.91 14.65 -15.89
CA GLU A 14 12.91 13.82 -16.56
C GLU A 14 11.51 14.00 -15.94
N TYR A 15 11.40 14.03 -14.61
CA TYR A 15 10.13 14.27 -13.91
C TYR A 15 9.57 15.65 -14.24
N ILE A 16 10.42 16.69 -14.17
CA ILE A 16 10.07 18.05 -14.59
C ILE A 16 9.58 18.04 -16.04
N LYS A 17 10.27 17.35 -16.94
CA LYS A 17 9.88 17.26 -18.35
C LYS A 17 8.49 16.64 -18.53
N PHE A 18 8.18 15.55 -17.84
CA PHE A 18 6.84 14.95 -17.88
C PHE A 18 5.76 15.92 -17.38
N LEU A 19 6.01 16.62 -16.27
CA LEU A 19 5.10 17.64 -15.75
C LEU A 19 4.89 18.79 -16.74
N THR A 20 5.97 19.32 -17.33
CA THR A 20 5.88 20.40 -18.33
C THR A 20 5.09 19.97 -19.56
N VAL A 21 5.36 18.78 -20.10
CA VAL A 21 4.66 18.29 -21.30
C VAL A 21 3.18 18.04 -21.01
N TYR A 22 2.87 17.40 -19.88
CA TYR A 22 1.47 17.17 -19.49
C TYR A 22 0.73 18.49 -19.23
N GLY A 23 1.35 19.40 -18.49
CA GLY A 23 0.81 20.74 -18.24
C GLY A 23 0.63 21.55 -19.53
N ALA A 24 1.51 21.41 -20.52
CA ALA A 24 1.36 22.09 -21.81
C ALA A 24 0.11 21.61 -22.58
N MET A 25 -0.38 20.39 -22.32
CA MET A 25 -1.58 19.80 -22.91
C MET A 25 -2.91 20.26 -22.27
N SER A 26 -2.88 21.24 -21.36
CA SER A 26 -4.05 21.67 -20.58
C SER A 26 -5.31 21.97 -21.40
N ASN A 27 -5.15 22.51 -22.62
CA ASN A 27 -6.27 22.82 -23.50
C ASN A 27 -7.03 21.57 -24.00
N LEU A 28 -6.53 20.34 -23.79
CA LEU A 28 -7.29 19.10 -24.02
C LEU A 28 -8.47 18.95 -23.06
N PHE A 29 -8.33 19.47 -21.84
CA PHE A 29 -9.30 19.26 -20.75
C PHE A 29 -10.14 20.50 -20.45
N ARG A 30 -9.85 21.59 -21.16
CA ARG A 30 -10.40 22.91 -20.86
C ARG A 30 -11.83 23.04 -21.41
N GLN A 31 -12.79 23.17 -20.51
CA GLN A 31 -14.21 23.33 -20.86
C GLN A 31 -14.71 24.79 -20.87
N LYS A 32 -13.98 25.72 -20.23
CA LYS A 32 -14.36 27.14 -20.10
C LYS A 32 -13.16 28.08 -20.29
N GLN A 33 -13.41 29.31 -20.72
CA GLN A 33 -12.43 30.39 -20.74
C GLN A 33 -12.07 30.82 -19.29
N GLY A 34 -10.83 31.29 -19.08
CA GLY A 34 -10.24 31.52 -17.75
C GLY A 34 -8.72 31.74 -17.82
N GLU A 35 -8.04 31.78 -16.68
CA GLU A 35 -6.57 31.87 -16.66
C GLU A 35 -5.93 30.59 -17.23
N PRO A 36 -4.75 30.70 -17.88
CA PRO A 36 -4.00 29.57 -18.41
C PRO A 36 -3.29 28.79 -17.28
N ILE A 37 -4.05 28.20 -16.37
CA ILE A 37 -3.52 27.37 -15.29
C ILE A 37 -3.25 25.96 -15.84
N PRO A 38 -2.01 25.44 -15.73
CA PRO A 38 -1.71 24.09 -16.16
C PRO A 38 -2.59 23.05 -15.45
N TYR A 39 -3.12 22.10 -16.20
CA TYR A 39 -3.82 20.93 -15.68
C TYR A 39 -2.80 19.86 -15.28
N LEU A 40 -3.04 19.22 -14.14
CA LEU A 40 -2.29 18.05 -13.69
C LEU A 40 -3.27 17.10 -13.02
N ASP A 41 -3.31 15.87 -13.52
CA ASP A 41 -4.08 14.79 -12.92
C ASP A 41 -3.27 14.11 -11.81
N SER A 42 -3.92 13.80 -10.68
CA SER A 42 -3.23 13.18 -9.53
C SER A 42 -2.70 11.78 -9.85
N LYS A 43 -3.45 10.97 -10.62
CA LYS A 43 -3.01 9.63 -11.01
C LYS A 43 -1.90 9.68 -12.04
N PHE A 44 -1.91 10.67 -12.94
CA PHE A 44 -0.73 10.95 -13.76
C PHE A 44 0.49 11.25 -12.90
N GLN A 45 0.38 12.17 -11.92
CA GLN A 45 1.47 12.51 -11.01
C GLN A 45 2.03 11.28 -10.27
N GLU A 46 1.19 10.42 -9.69
CA GLU A 46 1.60 9.15 -9.07
C GLU A 46 2.35 8.25 -10.05
N THR A 47 1.79 8.07 -11.25
CA THR A 47 2.35 7.21 -12.30
C THR A 47 3.73 7.68 -12.73
N ILE A 48 3.91 8.97 -13.01
CA ILE A 48 5.22 9.49 -13.45
C ILE A 48 6.22 9.55 -12.31
N TYR A 49 5.78 9.79 -11.06
CA TYR A 49 6.68 9.78 -9.91
C TYR A 49 7.26 8.38 -9.70
N ALA A 50 6.41 7.36 -9.63
CA ALA A 50 6.83 5.96 -9.53
C ALA A 50 7.78 5.56 -10.67
N LYS A 51 7.43 5.93 -11.91
CA LYS A 51 8.23 5.62 -13.11
C LYS A 51 9.62 6.24 -13.07
N VAL A 52 9.70 7.56 -12.93
CA VAL A 52 10.95 8.31 -13.09
C VAL A 52 11.90 8.05 -11.92
N PHE A 53 11.35 7.99 -10.72
CA PHE A 53 12.13 7.78 -9.51
C PHE A 53 12.31 6.31 -9.13
N LYS A 54 11.91 5.38 -10.01
CA LYS A 54 11.95 3.92 -9.77
C LYS A 54 11.40 3.55 -8.38
N SER A 55 10.29 4.20 -8.02
CA SER A 55 9.66 4.08 -6.71
C SER A 55 8.42 3.19 -6.80
N GLU A 56 8.04 2.58 -5.69
CA GLU A 56 6.95 1.63 -5.61
C GLU A 56 5.62 2.36 -5.38
N ASN A 57 4.57 2.02 -6.15
CA ASN A 57 3.22 2.48 -5.83
C ASN A 57 2.61 1.56 -4.76
N VAL A 58 2.23 2.15 -3.63
CA VAL A 58 1.78 1.45 -2.43
C VAL A 58 0.35 1.80 -2.01
N ASP A 59 -0.34 2.65 -2.79
CA ASP A 59 -1.75 2.97 -2.60
C ASP A 59 -2.61 1.73 -2.87
N ILE A 60 -3.19 1.19 -1.81
CA ILE A 60 -4.13 0.07 -1.87
C ILE A 60 -5.51 0.49 -1.38
N GLY A 61 -5.82 1.79 -1.37
CA GLY A 61 -7.11 2.31 -0.97
C GLY A 61 -7.14 2.81 0.47
N ASN A 62 -7.44 4.11 0.62
CA ASN A 62 -7.51 4.83 1.90
C ASN A 62 -6.21 4.71 2.74
N THR A 63 -5.05 4.46 2.14
CA THR A 63 -3.76 4.40 2.84
C THR A 63 -3.14 5.78 3.02
N PRO A 64 -2.27 5.98 4.03
CA PRO A 64 -1.58 7.26 4.25
C PRO A 64 -0.62 7.68 3.13
N HIS A 65 0.14 6.74 2.55
CA HIS A 65 1.15 7.03 1.51
C HIS A 65 0.74 6.45 0.16
N ASP A 66 1.17 7.13 -0.90
CA ASP A 66 0.91 6.76 -2.28
C ASP A 66 2.14 6.07 -2.89
N ILE A 67 3.33 6.53 -2.52
CA ILE A 67 4.62 6.06 -3.04
C ILE A 67 5.56 5.65 -1.90
N LEU A 68 6.35 4.60 -2.15
CA LEU A 68 7.51 4.21 -1.35
C LEU A 68 8.79 4.38 -2.18
N SER A 69 9.74 5.16 -1.67
CA SER A 69 11.10 5.24 -2.22
C SER A 69 12.10 4.61 -1.28
N VAL A 70 13.03 3.82 -1.83
CA VAL A 70 14.06 3.11 -1.06
C VAL A 70 15.45 3.60 -1.48
N PHE A 71 16.23 4.06 -0.50
CA PHE A 71 17.60 4.54 -0.68
C PHE A 71 18.55 3.76 0.24
N GLY A 72 19.14 2.68 -0.27
CA GLY A 72 19.91 1.76 0.56
C GLY A 72 19.01 1.10 1.62
N SER A 73 19.30 1.34 2.90
CA SER A 73 18.45 0.87 4.01
C SER A 73 17.33 1.83 4.40
N GLU A 74 17.33 3.05 3.87
CA GLU A 74 16.32 4.06 4.18
C GLU A 74 15.07 3.86 3.31
N ARG A 75 13.90 3.85 3.95
CA ARG A 75 12.60 3.74 3.32
C ARG A 75 11.78 4.99 3.62
N ILE A 76 11.29 5.64 2.58
CA ILE A 76 10.62 6.94 2.65
C ILE A 76 9.20 6.79 2.11
N GLY A 77 8.22 7.10 2.96
CA GLY A 77 6.80 7.14 2.60
C GLY A 77 6.44 8.51 2.04
N ILE A 78 5.82 8.54 0.87
CA ILE A 78 5.53 9.78 0.15
C ILE A 78 4.04 9.82 -0.18
N GLY A 79 3.35 10.83 0.34
CA GLY A 79 2.03 11.21 -0.15
C GLY A 79 2.15 12.17 -1.32
N LEU A 80 1.32 12.00 -2.34
CA LEU A 80 1.24 12.85 -3.52
C LEU A 80 -0.06 13.66 -3.52
N LYS A 81 0.06 14.94 -3.87
CA LYS A 81 -1.09 15.85 -3.97
C LYS A 81 -0.86 16.88 -5.08
N THR A 82 -1.94 17.31 -5.70
CA THR A 82 -1.94 18.50 -6.56
C THR A 82 -3.24 19.28 -6.42
N TRP A 83 -3.16 20.61 -6.47
CA TRP A 83 -4.32 21.50 -6.43
C TRP A 83 -4.02 22.85 -7.10
N MET A 84 -5.04 23.68 -7.30
CA MET A 84 -4.89 25.03 -7.88
C MET A 84 -4.55 26.05 -6.80
N HIS A 85 -3.74 27.04 -7.18
CA HIS A 85 -3.25 28.15 -6.38
C HIS A 85 -2.25 27.76 -5.30
N SER A 86 -1.10 28.42 -5.29
CA SER A 86 -0.02 28.23 -4.28
C SER A 86 -0.30 28.89 -2.93
N ASN A 87 -1.56 29.23 -2.64
CA ASN A 87 -1.98 29.79 -1.36
C ASN A 87 -2.21 28.69 -0.31
N PRO A 88 -2.10 29.01 1.00
CA PRO A 88 -2.40 28.05 2.05
C PRO A 88 -3.77 27.39 1.88
N SER A 89 -3.81 26.06 1.93
CA SER A 89 -4.99 25.27 1.58
C SER A 89 -5.09 24.01 2.43
N TYR A 90 -6.31 23.69 2.87
CA TYR A 90 -6.58 22.41 3.53
C TYR A 90 -6.77 21.33 2.47
N GLN A 91 -5.97 20.27 2.54
CA GLN A 91 -6.11 19.09 1.69
C GLN A 91 -6.42 17.86 2.51
N LYS A 92 -7.25 16.96 1.96
CA LYS A 92 -7.63 15.71 2.60
C LYS A 92 -6.39 14.83 2.71
N VAL A 93 -6.09 14.38 3.93
CA VAL A 93 -4.95 13.48 4.21
C VAL A 93 -5.41 12.11 4.68
N MET A 94 -6.64 11.97 5.16
CA MET A 94 -7.17 10.68 5.62
C MET A 94 -8.70 10.66 5.64
N GLN A 95 -9.30 9.48 5.43
CA GLN A 95 -10.73 9.24 5.66
C GLN A 95 -10.94 8.21 6.77
N LEU A 96 -11.76 8.55 7.75
CA LEU A 96 -12.02 7.78 8.97
C LEU A 96 -13.49 7.32 9.07
N LYS A 97 -14.15 7.10 7.93
CA LYS A 97 -15.59 6.75 7.89
C LYS A 97 -15.93 5.52 8.73
N ARG A 98 -15.04 4.52 8.79
CA ARG A 98 -15.20 3.31 9.64
C ARG A 98 -15.13 3.57 11.15
N TYR A 99 -14.67 4.75 11.55
CA TYR A 99 -14.52 5.15 12.95
C TYR A 99 -15.54 6.21 13.35
N GLN A 100 -16.53 6.50 12.49
CA GLN A 100 -17.49 7.56 12.73
C GLN A 100 -18.20 7.39 14.07
N ASP A 101 -18.71 6.21 14.41
CA ASP A 101 -19.43 5.99 15.66
C ASP A 101 -18.54 6.22 16.89
N GLU A 102 -17.29 5.74 16.85
CA GLU A 102 -16.29 5.96 17.92
C GLU A 102 -15.99 7.45 18.08
N ILE A 103 -15.73 8.15 16.97
CA ILE A 103 -15.43 9.59 16.97
C ILE A 103 -16.62 10.38 17.50
N MET A 104 -17.82 10.09 17.01
CA MET A 104 -19.03 10.85 17.34
C MET A 104 -19.51 10.61 18.78
N SER A 105 -19.08 9.54 19.44
CA SER A 105 -19.34 9.33 20.87
C SER A 105 -18.74 10.44 21.76
N TYR A 106 -17.70 11.14 21.27
CA TYR A 106 -17.04 12.25 21.98
C TYR A 106 -17.51 13.63 21.51
N LYS A 107 -18.53 13.75 20.65
CA LYS A 107 -18.93 15.02 20.02
C LYS A 107 -19.14 16.18 21.01
N ASN A 108 -19.62 15.87 22.21
CA ASN A 108 -19.92 16.87 23.24
C ASN A 108 -18.70 17.31 24.07
N ASN A 109 -17.53 16.69 23.88
CA ASN A 109 -16.26 17.12 24.46
C ASN A 109 -15.23 17.30 23.35
N LEU A 110 -15.01 18.55 22.93
CA LEU A 110 -14.13 18.87 21.80
C LEU A 110 -12.67 18.42 22.02
N VAL A 111 -12.19 18.43 23.27
CA VAL A 111 -10.82 17.97 23.59
C VAL A 111 -10.71 16.46 23.35
N ASP A 112 -11.63 15.68 23.94
CA ASP A 112 -11.64 14.22 23.77
C ASP A 112 -11.91 13.82 22.31
N LEU A 113 -12.77 14.57 21.61
CA LEU A 113 -13.07 14.39 20.20
C LEU A 113 -11.80 14.53 19.35
N VAL A 114 -11.11 15.66 19.46
CA VAL A 114 -9.90 15.94 18.70
C VAL A 114 -8.76 14.98 19.07
N TYR A 115 -8.62 14.66 20.35
CA TYR A 115 -7.65 13.67 20.82
C TYR A 115 -7.94 12.29 20.20
N THR A 116 -9.20 11.86 20.19
CA THR A 116 -9.63 10.57 19.61
C THR A 116 -9.37 10.53 18.10
N ILE A 117 -9.74 11.57 17.36
CA ILE A 117 -9.48 11.69 15.92
C ILE A 117 -7.96 11.59 15.65
N SER A 118 -7.16 12.33 16.41
CA SER A 118 -5.70 12.35 16.29
C SER A 118 -5.07 11.00 16.57
N LYS A 119 -5.54 10.31 17.64
CA LYS A 119 -5.12 8.97 18.00
C LYS A 119 -5.43 7.95 16.91
N ILE A 120 -6.64 8.00 16.33
CA ILE A 120 -7.03 7.11 15.22
C ILE A 120 -6.15 7.38 13.98
N LYS A 121 -5.96 8.64 13.59
CA LYS A 121 -5.06 8.99 12.47
C LYS A 121 -3.66 8.44 12.70
N ASN A 122 -3.09 8.66 13.89
CA ASN A 122 -1.75 8.17 14.22
C ASN A 122 -1.67 6.65 14.18
N LYS A 123 -2.66 5.93 14.71
CA LYS A 123 -2.72 4.46 14.62
C LYS A 123 -2.72 3.98 13.17
N ARG A 124 -3.48 4.63 12.28
CA ARG A 124 -3.50 4.29 10.84
C ARG A 124 -2.16 4.58 10.15
N MET A 125 -1.50 5.69 10.49
CA MET A 125 -0.16 5.98 9.97
C MET A 125 0.88 4.97 10.46
N ILE A 126 0.87 4.61 11.74
CA ILE A 126 1.78 3.61 12.32
C ILE A 126 1.61 2.22 11.68
N SER A 127 0.36 1.81 11.42
CA SER A 127 0.05 0.58 10.68
C SER A 127 0.74 0.56 9.31
N ASP A 128 0.68 1.67 8.58
CA ASP A 128 1.32 1.79 7.27
C ASP A 128 2.85 1.89 7.36
N TYR A 129 3.37 2.55 8.40
CA TYR A 129 4.81 2.53 8.70
C TYR A 129 5.31 1.10 8.90
N ASN A 130 4.59 0.29 9.65
CA ASN A 130 4.93 -1.10 9.89
C ASN A 130 4.79 -1.98 8.64
N ARG A 131 3.73 -1.73 7.84
CA ARG A 131 3.49 -2.41 6.56
C ARG A 131 4.67 -2.22 5.61
N LEU A 132 5.12 -0.98 5.45
CA LEU A 132 6.10 -0.56 4.45
C LEU A 132 7.54 -0.46 4.97
N GLY A 133 7.74 -0.61 6.29
CA GLY A 133 9.06 -0.50 6.93
C GLY A 133 9.58 0.93 7.03
N LEU A 134 8.67 1.90 7.26
CA LEU A 134 8.99 3.33 7.30
C LEU A 134 9.44 3.77 8.70
N ASN A 135 10.37 4.71 8.73
CA ASN A 135 10.72 5.42 9.95
C ASN A 135 9.76 6.57 10.19
N LYS A 136 9.45 6.88 11.46
CA LYS A 136 8.54 7.98 11.83
C LYS A 136 8.95 9.34 11.28
N SER A 137 10.24 9.58 11.12
CA SER A 137 10.83 10.86 10.67
C SER A 137 11.03 10.97 9.16
N SER A 138 10.76 9.92 8.39
CA SER A 138 11.10 9.84 6.95
C SER A 138 9.84 9.82 6.08
N ASN A 139 8.77 10.50 6.49
CA ASN A 139 7.51 10.56 5.76
C ASN A 139 7.22 11.98 5.33
N ILE A 140 6.89 12.17 4.06
CA ILE A 140 6.68 13.48 3.47
C ILE A 140 5.40 13.51 2.62
N TYR A 141 4.93 14.72 2.36
CA TYR A 141 4.16 15.00 1.16
C TYR A 141 5.07 15.61 0.11
N HIS A 142 5.01 15.09 -1.11
CA HIS A 142 5.49 15.76 -2.31
C HIS A 142 4.27 16.24 -3.09
N TYR A 143 4.12 17.54 -3.26
CA TYR A 143 2.91 18.11 -3.84
C TYR A 143 3.19 19.22 -4.84
N ILE A 144 2.26 19.37 -5.78
CA ILE A 144 2.38 20.32 -6.90
C ILE A 144 1.18 21.26 -6.89
N THR A 145 1.43 22.53 -6.62
CA THR A 145 0.42 23.59 -6.80
C THR A 145 0.50 24.17 -8.20
N ARG A 146 -0.63 24.71 -8.67
CA ARG A 146 -0.82 25.13 -10.06
C ARG A 146 -1.30 26.57 -10.09
N ASP A 147 -0.50 27.47 -10.63
CA ASP A 147 -0.83 28.87 -10.84
C ASP A 147 -0.89 29.18 -12.34
N ALA A 148 -1.31 30.38 -12.72
CA ALA A 148 -1.33 30.80 -14.12
C ALA A 148 0.08 30.66 -14.74
N GLY A 149 0.20 29.83 -15.78
CA GLY A 149 1.45 29.61 -16.52
C GLY A 149 2.55 28.86 -15.78
N LYS A 150 2.32 28.34 -14.57
CA LYS A 150 3.37 27.61 -13.82
C LYS A 150 2.86 26.49 -12.91
N LEU A 151 3.77 25.57 -12.63
CA LEU A 151 3.66 24.54 -11.59
C LEU A 151 4.71 24.83 -10.51
N VAL A 152 4.36 24.66 -9.23
CA VAL A 152 5.31 24.80 -8.12
C VAL A 152 5.44 23.45 -7.44
N ILE A 153 6.65 22.90 -7.41
CA ILE A 153 6.96 21.64 -6.74
C ILE A 153 7.35 21.94 -5.29
N GLN A 154 6.74 21.25 -4.35
CA GLN A 154 6.97 21.47 -2.93
C GLN A 154 7.02 20.14 -2.18
N GLU A 155 7.77 20.13 -1.08
CA GLU A 155 7.79 19.03 -0.13
C GLU A 155 7.56 19.55 1.29
N CYS A 156 6.83 18.80 2.12
CA CYS A 156 6.73 19.09 3.55
C CYS A 156 6.64 17.78 4.36
N ALA A 157 6.84 17.86 5.67
CA ALA A 157 6.77 16.67 6.51
C ALA A 157 5.33 16.15 6.60
N TYR A 158 5.21 14.82 6.70
CA TYR A 158 3.96 14.13 7.03
C TYR A 158 4.07 13.41 8.38
N PRO A 159 4.08 14.16 9.51
CA PRO A 159 4.30 13.59 10.83
C PRO A 159 3.04 12.94 11.40
N LEU A 160 3.26 12.15 12.46
CA LEU A 160 2.22 11.85 13.44
C LEU A 160 1.78 13.16 14.11
N ILE A 161 0.51 13.23 14.52
CA ILE A 161 0.01 14.36 15.31
C ILE A 161 0.64 14.29 16.71
N GLU A 162 1.20 15.41 17.18
CA GLU A 162 1.74 15.52 18.54
C GLU A 162 0.59 15.62 19.57
N LEU A 163 0.22 14.47 20.13
CA LEU A 163 -0.96 14.35 21.00
C LEU A 163 -0.88 15.22 22.27
N ASP A 164 0.33 15.45 22.78
CA ASP A 164 0.57 16.22 24.00
C ASP A 164 0.59 17.74 23.77
N ASN A 165 0.53 18.19 22.50
CA ASN A 165 0.58 19.61 22.12
C ASN A 165 -0.65 20.04 21.32
N ILE A 166 -1.77 19.31 21.44
CA ILE A 166 -3.04 19.69 20.82
C ILE A 166 -3.54 21.01 21.43
N LYS A 167 -3.75 22.00 20.57
CA LYS A 167 -4.17 23.36 20.94
C LYS A 167 -5.01 23.99 19.84
N ASP A 168 -5.47 25.22 20.08
CA ASP A 168 -6.25 26.02 19.14
C ASP A 168 -7.50 25.30 18.59
N ILE A 169 -8.16 24.51 19.45
CA ILE A 169 -9.37 23.77 19.09
C ILE A 169 -10.51 24.74 18.82
N LYS A 170 -11.11 24.66 17.64
CA LYS A 170 -12.24 25.49 17.21
C LYS A 170 -13.32 24.65 16.55
N ASP A 171 -14.55 24.80 17.01
CA ASP A 171 -15.73 24.22 16.37
C ASP A 171 -16.36 25.24 15.41
N ILE A 172 -16.69 24.79 14.20
CA ILE A 172 -17.28 25.57 13.10
C ILE A 172 -18.65 24.96 12.70
N GLY A 173 -19.22 24.09 13.55
CA GLY A 173 -20.50 23.41 13.37
C GLY A 173 -20.45 22.22 12.41
N THR A 174 -19.84 22.40 11.23
CA THR A 174 -19.66 21.33 10.21
C THR A 174 -18.29 20.67 10.27
N SER A 175 -17.37 21.25 11.06
CA SER A 175 -16.02 20.73 11.27
C SER A 175 -15.44 21.23 12.58
N VAL A 176 -14.45 20.49 13.10
CA VAL A 176 -13.56 20.95 14.17
C VAL A 176 -12.15 21.12 13.61
N SER A 177 -11.44 22.18 14.00
CA SER A 177 -10.03 22.41 13.64
C SER A 177 -9.16 22.51 14.87
N TRP A 178 -7.89 22.13 14.75
CA TRP A 178 -6.90 22.21 15.83
C TRP A 178 -5.48 22.33 15.24
N SER A 179 -4.51 22.62 16.10
CA SER A 179 -3.08 22.52 15.78
C SER A 179 -2.40 21.63 16.81
N ASP A 180 -1.31 20.99 16.42
CA ASP A 180 -0.40 20.30 17.34
C ASP A 180 0.92 21.07 17.54
N GLY A 181 0.94 22.34 17.13
CA GLY A 181 2.11 23.22 17.14
C GLY A 181 3.09 23.01 15.97
N ILE A 182 2.92 21.95 15.17
CA ILE A 182 3.72 21.70 13.96
C ILE A 182 2.83 21.93 12.72
N LYS A 183 1.65 21.33 12.72
CA LYS A 183 0.68 21.38 11.63
C LYS A 183 -0.67 21.92 12.13
N LYS A 184 -1.51 22.28 11.16
CA LYS A 184 -2.90 22.68 11.38
C LYS A 184 -3.80 21.66 10.72
N TYR A 185 -4.82 21.24 11.44
CA TYR A 185 -5.73 20.18 11.04
C TYR A 185 -7.18 20.63 11.11
N LYS A 186 -8.01 19.97 10.30
CA LYS A 186 -9.47 20.10 10.34
C LYS A 186 -10.09 18.74 10.13
N PHE A 187 -11.15 18.43 10.86
CA PHE A 187 -11.97 17.25 10.66
C PHE A 187 -13.37 17.65 10.22
N THR A 188 -13.84 17.14 9.08
CA THR A 188 -15.21 17.38 8.60
C THR A 188 -16.11 16.23 9.00
N TYR A 189 -17.24 16.54 9.65
CA TYR A 189 -18.15 15.52 10.21
C TYR A 189 -18.86 14.70 9.13
N GLY A 190 -19.25 15.33 8.01
CA GLY A 190 -20.08 14.70 6.98
C GLY A 190 -19.46 13.45 6.36
N ASP A 191 -18.17 13.49 6.05
CA ASP A 191 -17.45 12.37 5.41
C ASP A 191 -16.41 11.70 6.32
N SER A 192 -16.34 12.15 7.58
CA SER A 192 -15.31 11.75 8.54
C SER A 192 -13.89 11.90 7.99
N GLN A 193 -13.54 13.06 7.45
CA GLN A 193 -12.26 13.29 6.78
C GLN A 193 -11.34 14.17 7.63
N VAL A 194 -10.07 13.76 7.73
CA VAL A 194 -9.01 14.59 8.29
C VAL A 194 -8.34 15.36 7.14
N TRP A 195 -8.23 16.66 7.34
CA TRP A 195 -7.60 17.61 6.45
C TRP A 195 -6.40 18.22 7.17
N GLN A 196 -5.32 18.47 6.43
CA GLN A 196 -4.13 19.17 6.89
C GLN A 196 -3.98 20.46 6.08
N CYS A 197 -3.53 21.53 6.71
CA CYS A 197 -3.15 22.76 6.03
C CYS A 197 -1.76 22.59 5.38
N PHE A 198 -1.67 22.94 4.10
CA PHE A 198 -0.45 23.03 3.32
C PHE A 198 -0.26 24.47 2.89
N GLY A 199 0.98 24.95 2.78
CA GLY A 199 1.24 26.31 2.34
C GLY A 199 2.73 26.58 2.21
N ILE A 200 3.08 27.53 1.34
CA ILE A 200 4.46 28.00 1.15
C ILE A 200 5.02 28.68 2.42
N ASP A 201 4.14 29.28 3.22
CA ASP A 201 4.49 29.98 4.46
C ASP A 201 4.59 29.05 5.69
N GLU A 202 4.28 27.76 5.53
CA GLU A 202 4.42 26.79 6.63
C GLU A 202 5.91 26.47 6.85
N SER A 203 6.35 26.44 8.10
CA SER A 203 7.77 26.39 8.47
C SER A 203 8.52 25.13 8.02
N ASP A 204 7.80 24.05 7.73
CA ASP A 204 8.36 22.77 7.29
C ASP A 204 8.20 22.53 5.78
N THR A 205 7.68 23.52 5.04
CA THR A 205 7.57 23.46 3.59
C THR A 205 8.88 23.87 2.92
N THR A 206 9.35 23.06 1.98
CA THR A 206 10.45 23.38 1.07
C THR A 206 9.89 23.54 -0.33
N VAL A 207 10.09 24.71 -0.95
CA VAL A 207 9.86 24.89 -2.39
C VAL A 207 11.05 24.32 -3.13
N ILE A 208 10.78 23.36 -4.00
CA ILE A 208 11.80 22.60 -4.75
C ILE A 208 12.11 23.30 -6.06
N ASP A 209 11.08 23.64 -6.84
CA ASP A 209 11.22 24.28 -8.14
C ASP A 209 9.94 24.99 -8.56
N GLU A 210 10.07 26.00 -9.43
CA GLU A 210 8.98 26.66 -10.13
C GLU A 210 9.12 26.45 -11.65
N ILE A 211 8.23 25.63 -12.21
CA ILE A 211 8.27 25.24 -13.60
C ILE A 211 7.34 26.15 -14.39
N LYS A 212 7.90 26.96 -15.29
CA LYS A 212 7.12 27.65 -16.31
C LYS A 212 6.53 26.64 -17.30
N VAL A 213 5.24 26.78 -17.61
CA VAL A 213 4.52 25.93 -18.55
C VAL A 213 3.87 26.79 -19.62
N ASP A 214 4.38 26.68 -20.85
CA ASP A 214 3.79 27.31 -22.03
C ASP A 214 2.69 26.40 -22.59
N ILE A 215 1.42 26.74 -22.32
CA ILE A 215 0.26 25.94 -22.75
C ILE A 215 0.12 25.99 -24.27
N ILE A 216 0.04 24.82 -24.88
CA ILE A 216 -0.12 24.67 -26.33
C ILE A 216 -1.55 25.07 -26.71
N GLN A 217 -1.65 25.96 -27.69
CA GLN A 217 -2.95 26.48 -28.15
C GLN A 217 -3.83 25.38 -28.75
N ASP A 218 -3.28 24.57 -29.65
CA ASP A 218 -3.96 23.43 -30.26
C ASP A 218 -3.24 22.11 -29.93
N PRO A 219 -3.51 21.51 -28.75
CA PRO A 219 -2.90 20.25 -28.36
C PRO A 219 -3.44 19.05 -29.13
N PHE A 220 -4.61 19.16 -29.78
CA PHE A 220 -5.19 18.08 -30.57
C PHE A 220 -4.37 17.83 -31.84
N THR A 221 -4.06 18.89 -32.59
CA THR A 221 -3.18 18.81 -33.76
C THR A 221 -1.79 18.32 -33.37
N PHE A 222 -1.26 18.77 -32.24
CA PHE A 222 0.02 18.30 -31.71
C PHE A 222 0.01 16.77 -31.48
N LEU A 223 -1.01 16.23 -30.83
CA LEU A 223 -1.12 14.79 -30.55
C LEU A 223 -1.30 13.95 -31.82
N ILE A 224 -2.13 14.40 -32.77
CA ILE A 224 -2.31 13.70 -34.05
C ILE A 224 -0.98 13.61 -34.79
N ASN A 225 -0.26 14.72 -34.92
CA ASN A 225 1.05 14.76 -35.57
C ASN A 225 2.08 13.86 -34.87
N ALA A 226 2.10 13.85 -33.54
CA ALA A 226 3.00 12.98 -32.77
C ALA A 226 2.70 11.49 -33.00
N TYR A 227 1.43 11.12 -33.08
CA TYR A 227 1.00 9.74 -33.32
C TYR A 227 1.30 9.28 -34.76
N ASP A 228 1.08 10.15 -35.76
CA ASP A 228 1.38 9.84 -37.15
C ASP A 228 2.90 9.71 -37.40
N GLN A 229 3.70 10.56 -36.75
CA GLN A 229 5.17 10.42 -36.74
C GLN A 229 5.63 9.13 -36.06
N PHE A 230 4.97 8.72 -34.98
CA PHE A 230 5.25 7.44 -34.34
C PHE A 230 4.97 6.26 -35.27
N LYS A 231 3.84 6.29 -35.99
CA LYS A 231 3.49 5.25 -36.98
C LYS A 231 4.44 5.19 -38.17
N SER A 232 4.92 6.34 -38.65
CA SER A 232 5.81 6.40 -39.81
C SER A 232 7.24 5.92 -39.53
N LYS A 233 7.65 5.82 -38.25
CA LYS A 233 8.89 5.17 -37.81
C LYS A 233 8.77 3.64 -37.75
N THR A 234 8.19 3.00 -38.77
CA THR A 234 8.29 1.55 -38.96
C THR A 234 9.71 1.20 -39.39
N ASN A 235 10.62 0.94 -38.43
CA ASN A 235 11.64 -0.14 -38.48
C ASN A 235 12.63 -0.17 -37.28
N ASN A 236 12.70 0.84 -36.41
CA ASN A 236 13.70 0.84 -35.29
C ASN A 236 13.10 0.87 -33.87
N VAL A 237 11.79 0.79 -33.72
CA VAL A 237 11.12 1.00 -32.42
C VAL A 237 11.39 -0.13 -31.43
N CYS A 238 11.64 -1.37 -31.88
CA CYS A 238 11.95 -2.47 -30.98
C CYS A 238 13.33 -2.37 -30.31
N GLU A 239 14.33 -1.76 -30.96
CA GLU A 239 15.71 -1.74 -30.45
C GLU A 239 16.00 -0.53 -29.54
N GLU A 240 15.46 0.65 -29.81
CA GLU A 240 15.70 1.84 -28.97
C GLU A 240 14.95 1.79 -27.63
N LEU A 241 13.75 1.19 -27.60
CA LEU A 241 13.01 0.93 -26.36
C LEU A 241 13.67 -0.16 -25.51
N ALA A 242 14.29 -1.18 -26.13
CA ALA A 242 14.99 -2.25 -25.42
C ALA A 242 16.25 -1.74 -24.71
N ARG A 243 17.03 -0.86 -25.35
CA ARG A 243 18.27 -0.30 -24.77
C ARG A 243 18.06 0.64 -23.57
N ALA A 244 16.89 1.26 -23.43
CA ALA A 244 16.61 2.18 -22.33
C ALA A 244 16.28 1.45 -21.00
N LEU A 245 16.08 0.13 -21.03
CA LEU A 245 15.54 -0.67 -19.93
C LEU A 245 16.57 -1.53 -19.18
N GLU A 246 17.83 -1.57 -19.63
CA GLU A 246 18.86 -2.52 -19.14
C GLU A 246 19.56 -2.15 -17.81
N LEU A 247 19.02 -1.25 -16.97
CA LEU A 247 19.69 -0.87 -15.72
C LEU A 247 18.85 -1.06 -14.45
N ASP A 248 19.20 -2.16 -13.78
CA ASP A 248 19.16 -2.48 -12.36
C ASP A 248 17.87 -3.00 -11.69
N HIS A 249 18.08 -4.14 -11.02
CA HIS A 249 17.18 -4.92 -10.17
C HIS A 249 16.55 -4.09 -9.04
N ILE A 250 15.22 -3.96 -9.06
CA ILE A 250 14.40 -3.59 -7.91
C ILE A 250 13.16 -4.50 -7.89
N ALA A 251 12.73 -4.89 -6.69
CA ALA A 251 11.57 -5.74 -6.47
C ALA A 251 10.30 -5.14 -7.14
N PRO A 252 9.53 -5.93 -7.90
CA PRO A 252 8.41 -5.41 -8.68
C PRO A 252 7.14 -5.29 -7.84
N THR A 253 6.81 -4.06 -7.44
CA THR A 253 5.42 -3.67 -7.26
C THR A 253 4.85 -3.24 -8.61
N ALA A 254 3.97 -4.08 -9.15
CA ALA A 254 2.96 -3.98 -10.22
C ALA A 254 2.83 -2.78 -11.21
N SER A 255 3.63 -1.72 -11.17
CA SER A 255 3.39 -0.50 -11.96
C SER A 255 4.27 -0.37 -13.20
N PHE A 256 5.49 -0.93 -13.24
CA PHE A 256 6.36 -0.84 -14.43
C PHE A 256 7.21 -2.08 -14.59
N ILE A 257 6.55 -3.15 -15.04
CA ILE A 257 7.12 -4.46 -15.34
C ILE A 257 7.98 -4.38 -16.61
N SER A 258 9.20 -4.92 -16.57
CA SER A 258 9.96 -5.29 -17.76
C SER A 258 9.10 -6.25 -18.59
N LYS A 259 8.86 -5.90 -19.86
CA LYS A 259 7.82 -6.49 -20.73
C LYS A 259 7.83 -8.03 -20.84
N ASP A 260 8.88 -8.71 -20.39
CA ASP A 260 9.07 -10.16 -20.51
C ASP A 260 8.67 -10.97 -19.26
N THR A 261 8.44 -10.33 -18.10
CA THR A 261 8.06 -11.03 -16.87
C THR A 261 6.56 -10.95 -16.63
N ILE A 262 5.85 -12.07 -16.74
CA ILE A 262 4.42 -12.15 -16.46
C ILE A 262 4.23 -12.56 -14.99
N TYR A 263 3.43 -11.81 -14.25
CA TYR A 263 3.06 -12.17 -12.87
C TYR A 263 1.68 -12.82 -12.85
N GLU A 264 1.52 -13.83 -12.00
CA GLU A 264 0.21 -14.35 -11.60
C GLU A 264 -0.14 -13.77 -10.23
N GLU A 265 -1.38 -13.34 -10.07
CA GLU A 265 -1.88 -12.77 -8.81
C GLU A 265 -3.18 -13.42 -8.39
N ALA A 266 -3.38 -13.45 -7.07
CA ALA A 266 -4.60 -13.93 -6.46
C ALA A 266 -4.82 -13.27 -5.10
N TYR A 267 -6.04 -13.42 -4.58
CA TYR A 267 -6.41 -12.93 -3.27
C TYR A 267 -6.77 -14.11 -2.38
N LEU A 268 -6.47 -14.03 -1.08
CA LEU A 268 -6.89 -14.99 -0.07
C LEU A 268 -7.65 -14.29 1.07
N PRO A 269 -8.71 -14.91 1.63
CA PRO A 269 -9.48 -14.29 2.69
C PRO A 269 -8.73 -14.38 4.03
N LEU A 270 -8.91 -13.36 4.87
CA LEU A 270 -8.47 -13.40 6.27
C LEU A 270 -9.53 -14.00 7.22
N TYR A 271 -10.58 -14.59 6.64
CA TYR A 271 -11.72 -15.19 7.32
C TYR A 271 -12.07 -16.57 6.73
N SER A 272 -12.97 -17.28 7.39
CA SER A 272 -13.50 -18.57 6.96
C SER A 272 -14.35 -18.41 5.71
N TYR A 273 -13.97 -19.04 4.59
CA TYR A 273 -14.78 -18.98 3.37
C TYR A 273 -16.20 -19.53 3.54
N LYS A 274 -16.36 -20.56 4.36
CA LYS A 274 -17.66 -21.21 4.62
C LYS A 274 -18.55 -20.37 5.51
N HIS A 275 -18.01 -19.92 6.64
CA HIS A 275 -18.79 -19.19 7.65
C HIS A 275 -18.83 -17.69 7.42
N LYS A 276 -18.01 -17.18 6.49
CA LYS A 276 -17.90 -15.77 6.17
C LYS A 276 -17.55 -14.93 7.40
N GLU A 277 -16.85 -15.53 8.36
CA GLU A 277 -16.45 -14.94 9.64
C GLU A 277 -15.04 -15.38 10.04
N VAL A 278 -14.38 -14.63 10.93
CA VAL A 278 -13.09 -15.05 11.49
C VAL A 278 -13.35 -16.06 12.60
N GLU A 279 -12.86 -17.30 12.43
CA GLU A 279 -13.08 -18.37 13.39
C GLU A 279 -12.45 -18.07 14.76
N PRO A 280 -13.06 -18.44 15.89
CA PRO A 280 -12.54 -18.09 17.22
C PRO A 280 -11.18 -18.71 17.60
N LYS A 281 -10.76 -19.79 16.94
CA LYS A 281 -9.56 -20.60 17.28
C LYS A 281 -8.75 -21.04 16.06
N SER A 282 -8.97 -20.42 14.91
CA SER A 282 -8.36 -20.79 13.62
C SER A 282 -8.01 -19.54 12.81
N GLY A 283 -7.22 -19.70 11.75
CA GLY A 283 -6.78 -18.59 10.91
C GLY A 283 -6.01 -17.53 11.70
N LEU A 284 -6.51 -16.29 11.70
CA LEU A 284 -5.95 -15.19 12.49
C LEU A 284 -6.06 -15.40 14.00
N ASN A 285 -7.01 -16.20 14.49
CA ASN A 285 -7.17 -16.52 15.92
C ASN A 285 -6.53 -17.86 16.30
N ALA A 286 -5.59 -18.41 15.52
CA ALA A 286 -4.94 -19.67 15.86
C ALA A 286 -4.20 -19.59 17.21
N TRP A 287 -3.74 -18.41 17.62
CA TRP A 287 -3.19 -18.14 18.95
C TRP A 287 -4.17 -18.41 20.11
N ASN A 288 -5.49 -18.43 19.85
CA ASN A 288 -6.54 -18.67 20.83
C ASN A 288 -6.92 -20.17 20.93
N ALA A 289 -6.27 -21.03 20.15
CA ALA A 289 -6.47 -22.48 20.23
C ALA A 289 -5.85 -23.07 21.51
N ALA A 290 -6.25 -24.30 21.83
CA ALA A 290 -5.70 -25.04 22.98
C ALA A 290 -4.16 -25.14 22.90
N PRO A 291 -3.44 -25.17 24.04
CA PRO A 291 -1.99 -25.32 24.09
C PRO A 291 -1.48 -26.47 23.22
N LYS A 292 -0.30 -26.29 22.62
CA LYS A 292 0.31 -27.29 21.71
C LYS A 292 0.63 -28.60 22.42
N ASN A 293 0.92 -28.54 23.72
CA ASN A 293 1.24 -29.70 24.54
C ASN A 293 0.04 -30.04 25.44
N LYS A 294 -0.43 -31.29 25.37
CA LYS A 294 -1.54 -31.78 26.20
C LYS A 294 -1.20 -31.61 27.69
N GLY A 295 -2.08 -30.98 28.45
CA GLY A 295 -1.87 -30.72 29.89
C GLY A 295 -1.04 -29.47 30.20
N SER A 296 -0.50 -28.77 29.20
CA SER A 296 0.14 -27.47 29.41
C SER A 296 -0.91 -26.36 29.57
N THR A 297 -0.61 -25.37 30.40
CA THR A 297 -1.37 -24.11 30.50
C THR A 297 -0.74 -22.97 29.69
N THR A 298 0.38 -23.24 29.00
CA THR A 298 1.10 -22.25 28.21
C THR A 298 0.29 -21.87 26.98
N LEU A 299 -0.14 -20.61 26.94
CA LEU A 299 -0.86 -20.05 25.79
C LEU A 299 0.03 -20.05 24.54
N ARG A 300 -0.59 -20.18 23.38
CA ARG A 300 0.11 -20.02 22.11
C ARG A 300 0.61 -18.56 21.97
N PRO A 301 1.71 -18.33 21.25
CA PRO A 301 2.16 -16.99 20.89
C PRO A 301 1.02 -16.19 20.24
N LEU A 302 0.88 -14.91 20.60
CA LEU A 302 -0.20 -14.04 20.08
C LEU A 302 -0.17 -13.91 18.55
N ASN A 303 1.03 -13.94 17.98
CA ASN A 303 1.28 -13.86 16.55
C ASN A 303 1.23 -15.22 15.83
N GLU A 304 0.84 -16.32 16.49
CA GLU A 304 0.63 -17.60 15.81
C GLU A 304 -0.63 -17.55 14.94
N VAL A 305 -0.44 -17.52 13.61
CA VAL A 305 -1.55 -17.43 12.64
C VAL A 305 -1.30 -18.29 11.40
N TYR A 306 -2.35 -18.50 10.62
CA TYR A 306 -2.24 -18.86 9.20
C TYR A 306 -3.34 -18.15 8.40
N ILE A 307 -3.11 -17.94 7.11
CA ILE A 307 -4.12 -17.42 6.18
C ILE A 307 -4.86 -18.60 5.56
N PRO A 308 -6.21 -18.67 5.69
CA PRO A 308 -7.00 -19.73 5.09
C PRO A 308 -6.91 -19.75 3.56
N ILE A 309 -6.75 -20.94 2.98
CA ILE A 309 -6.87 -21.18 1.55
C ILE A 309 -8.13 -22.03 1.32
N PRO A 310 -9.20 -21.47 0.75
CA PRO A 310 -10.43 -22.22 0.50
C PRO A 310 -10.19 -23.37 -0.47
N ARG A 311 -10.92 -24.49 -0.32
CA ARG A 311 -10.80 -25.59 -1.29
C ARG A 311 -11.30 -25.16 -2.67
N GLU A 312 -12.26 -24.24 -2.71
CA GLU A 312 -12.80 -23.61 -3.91
C GLU A 312 -11.73 -22.79 -4.64
N PHE A 313 -10.81 -22.15 -3.91
CA PHE A 313 -9.65 -21.49 -4.50
C PHE A 313 -8.78 -22.50 -5.24
N HIS A 314 -8.38 -23.58 -4.57
CA HIS A 314 -7.56 -24.65 -5.17
C HIS A 314 -8.23 -25.30 -6.39
N LYS A 315 -9.56 -25.43 -6.39
CA LYS A 315 -10.30 -25.97 -7.55
C LYS A 315 -10.23 -25.05 -8.76
N ARG A 316 -10.25 -23.74 -8.55
CA ARG A 316 -10.22 -22.73 -9.64
C ARG A 316 -8.81 -22.40 -10.09
N TYR A 317 -7.86 -22.37 -9.16
CA TYR A 317 -6.47 -22.01 -9.40
C TYR A 317 -5.51 -23.13 -8.92
N PRO A 318 -5.63 -24.36 -9.47
CA PRO A 318 -4.84 -25.51 -8.99
C PRO A 318 -3.34 -25.36 -9.23
N HIS A 319 -2.93 -24.41 -10.07
CA HIS A 319 -1.56 -24.17 -10.49
C HIS A 319 -0.89 -22.98 -9.77
N PHE A 320 -1.59 -22.29 -8.87
CA PHE A 320 -1.10 -21.03 -8.30
C PHE A 320 0.07 -21.22 -7.32
N PHE A 321 0.03 -22.25 -6.47
CA PHE A 321 1.09 -22.49 -5.48
C PHE A 321 2.18 -23.46 -5.94
N ILE A 322 1.88 -24.26 -6.96
CA ILE A 322 2.71 -25.33 -7.50
C ILE A 322 2.10 -25.81 -8.81
N ASN A 323 2.89 -26.53 -9.63
CA ASN A 323 2.47 -27.12 -10.90
C ASN A 323 1.12 -27.86 -10.89
N ASN A 324 0.65 -28.45 -9.78
CA ASN A 324 -0.74 -28.88 -9.59
C ASN A 324 -0.95 -29.30 -8.12
N ILE A 325 -1.80 -28.60 -7.37
CA ILE A 325 -2.01 -28.85 -5.94
C ILE A 325 -2.63 -30.22 -5.63
N PHE A 326 -3.51 -30.74 -6.49
CA PHE A 326 -4.18 -32.03 -6.26
C PHE A 326 -3.24 -33.22 -6.54
N LYS A 327 -2.43 -33.12 -7.61
CA LYS A 327 -1.38 -34.12 -7.86
C LYS A 327 -0.35 -34.15 -6.73
N PHE A 328 0.01 -32.99 -6.19
CA PHE A 328 0.89 -32.92 -5.04
C PHE A 328 0.25 -33.55 -3.79
N GLU A 329 -1.05 -33.34 -3.56
CA GLU A 329 -1.80 -33.97 -2.47
C GLU A 329 -1.79 -35.50 -2.54
N GLU A 330 -1.95 -36.08 -3.74
CA GLU A 330 -1.85 -37.52 -3.97
C GLU A 330 -0.44 -38.06 -3.64
N ILE A 331 0.60 -37.39 -4.14
CA ILE A 331 2.01 -37.76 -3.86
C ILE A 331 2.28 -37.68 -2.35
N GLN A 332 1.86 -36.59 -1.72
CA GLN A 332 2.08 -36.37 -0.29
C GLN A 332 1.30 -37.39 0.57
N SER A 333 0.12 -37.82 0.13
CA SER A 333 -0.70 -38.83 0.82
C SER A 333 -0.14 -40.26 0.70
N SER A 334 0.54 -40.56 -0.40
CA SER A 334 1.14 -41.87 -0.67
C SER A 334 2.58 -42.02 -0.13
N HIS A 335 3.13 -40.98 0.51
CA HIS A 335 4.45 -41.01 1.12
C HIS A 335 4.54 -42.02 2.28
N GLN A 336 5.40 -43.03 2.14
CA GLN A 336 5.64 -44.09 3.13
C GLN A 336 6.91 -43.89 3.97
N GLY A 337 7.69 -42.83 3.70
CA GLY A 337 8.94 -42.54 4.39
C GLY A 337 8.77 -41.82 5.73
N ALA A 338 9.90 -41.48 6.35
CA ALA A 338 9.91 -40.71 7.58
C ALA A 338 9.19 -39.36 7.43
N LYS A 339 8.55 -38.89 8.50
CA LYS A 339 7.66 -37.70 8.49
C LYS A 339 8.41 -36.42 8.13
N GLU A 340 9.69 -36.34 8.49
CA GLU A 340 10.62 -35.26 8.17
C GLU A 340 10.96 -35.17 6.69
N ASN A 341 10.84 -36.27 5.95
CA ASN A 341 11.10 -36.36 4.51
C ASN A 341 9.81 -36.22 3.68
N LYS A 342 8.67 -35.99 4.34
CA LYS A 342 7.39 -35.80 3.66
C LYS A 342 7.48 -34.52 2.81
N PRO A 343 7.14 -34.57 1.51
CA PRO A 343 7.22 -33.39 0.64
C PRO A 343 6.40 -32.21 1.19
N GLU A 344 6.96 -31.00 1.11
CA GLU A 344 6.33 -29.76 1.56
C GLU A 344 6.34 -28.74 0.41
N ILE A 345 5.29 -27.92 0.30
CA ILE A 345 5.25 -26.77 -0.61
C ILE A 345 5.88 -25.59 0.14
N ARG A 346 7.14 -25.26 -0.15
CA ARG A 346 7.91 -24.22 0.53
C ARG A 346 8.34 -23.14 -0.46
N PHE A 347 8.36 -21.91 0.00
CA PHE A 347 8.75 -20.74 -0.80
C PHE A 347 9.23 -19.60 0.11
N LYS A 348 9.93 -18.64 -0.49
CA LYS A 348 10.25 -17.36 0.13
C LYS A 348 9.05 -16.44 0.02
N LEU A 349 8.73 -15.75 1.11
CA LEU A 349 7.66 -14.75 1.15
C LEU A 349 8.27 -13.37 1.38
N VAL A 350 8.12 -12.50 0.39
CA VAL A 350 8.59 -11.11 0.43
C VAL A 350 7.45 -10.23 0.97
N LEU A 351 7.73 -9.54 2.08
CA LEU A 351 6.82 -8.60 2.72
C LEU A 351 7.03 -7.17 2.18
N PRO A 352 6.03 -6.28 2.24
CA PRO A 352 6.16 -4.91 1.72
C PRO A 352 7.23 -4.07 2.44
N ASN A 353 7.55 -4.40 3.68
CA ASN A 353 8.65 -3.79 4.43
C ASN A 353 10.05 -4.29 4.02
N GLY A 354 10.15 -5.12 2.98
CA GLY A 354 11.40 -5.67 2.45
C GLY A 354 11.93 -6.91 3.17
N LYS A 355 11.30 -7.34 4.26
CA LYS A 355 11.68 -8.60 4.92
C LYS A 355 11.31 -9.79 4.04
N VAL A 356 12.17 -10.80 4.03
CA VAL A 356 11.92 -12.08 3.37
C VAL A 356 11.86 -13.17 4.44
N ILE A 357 10.74 -13.88 4.51
CA ILE A 357 10.51 -14.96 5.48
C ILE A 357 10.21 -16.27 4.76
N PRO A 358 10.61 -17.43 5.32
CA PRO A 358 10.23 -18.72 4.74
C PRO A 358 8.77 -19.02 5.05
N ALA A 359 8.05 -19.48 4.04
CA ALA A 359 6.64 -19.79 4.08
C ALA A 359 6.34 -21.14 3.41
N LEU A 360 5.16 -21.67 3.73
CA LEU A 360 4.71 -22.95 3.21
C LEU A 360 3.18 -23.04 3.12
N ILE A 361 2.71 -23.89 2.21
CA ILE A 361 1.32 -24.37 2.19
C ILE A 361 1.25 -25.71 2.91
N THR A 362 0.34 -25.81 3.88
CA THR A 362 0.29 -26.97 4.78
C THR A 362 -1.12 -27.24 5.32
N GLN A 363 -1.19 -28.11 6.33
CA GLN A 363 -2.40 -28.69 6.92
C GLN A 363 -3.21 -29.54 5.93
N GLU A 364 -4.26 -30.17 6.44
CA GLU A 364 -5.15 -31.02 5.64
C GLU A 364 -5.69 -30.24 4.43
N ARG A 365 -5.66 -30.87 3.25
CA ARG A 365 -6.13 -30.30 1.98
C ARG A 365 -5.43 -29.01 1.56
N HIS A 366 -4.22 -28.76 2.06
CA HIS A 366 -3.42 -27.59 1.73
C HIS A 366 -4.11 -26.26 2.06
N LYS A 367 -4.88 -26.24 3.15
CA LYS A 367 -5.77 -25.12 3.52
C LYS A 367 -5.10 -23.96 4.25
N ALA A 368 -3.81 -24.05 4.56
CA ALA A 368 -3.13 -23.07 5.39
C ALA A 368 -1.87 -22.51 4.71
N PHE A 369 -1.88 -21.22 4.45
CA PHE A 369 -0.71 -20.41 4.07
C PHE A 369 -0.10 -19.82 5.35
N GLN A 370 1.15 -20.13 5.67
CA GLN A 370 1.78 -19.66 6.92
C GLN A 370 3.30 -19.51 6.78
N SER A 371 3.94 -18.83 7.72
CA SER A 371 5.39 -18.85 7.85
C SER A 371 5.88 -20.11 8.57
N GLY A 372 7.13 -20.50 8.30
CA GLY A 372 7.81 -21.50 9.13
C GLY A 372 8.92 -22.25 8.42
N SER A 373 9.99 -22.55 9.17
CA SER A 373 11.12 -23.33 8.72
C SER A 373 11.73 -24.13 9.86
N ARG A 374 12.29 -25.30 9.54
CA ARG A 374 13.08 -26.08 10.49
C ARG A 374 14.58 -25.74 10.42
N TYR A 375 15.00 -25.04 9.37
CA TYR A 375 16.40 -24.84 9.03
C TYR A 375 16.80 -23.36 9.00
N GLU A 376 15.93 -22.49 8.48
CA GLU A 376 16.21 -21.06 8.45
C GLU A 376 15.95 -20.44 9.83
N ILE A 377 16.94 -19.71 10.33
CA ILE A 377 16.92 -19.04 11.63
C ILE A 377 16.38 -17.63 11.46
N ASP A 378 15.41 -17.26 12.30
CA ASP A 378 14.94 -15.91 12.45
C ASP A 378 16.02 -15.08 13.15
N PRO A 379 16.61 -14.08 12.47
CA PRO A 379 17.70 -13.28 13.04
C PRO A 379 17.27 -12.47 14.26
N SER A 380 15.97 -12.18 14.42
CA SER A 380 15.45 -11.41 15.55
C SER A 380 15.32 -12.23 16.84
N THR A 381 15.16 -13.56 16.72
CA THR A 381 14.93 -14.45 17.87
C THR A 381 16.04 -15.47 18.09
N GLY A 382 16.91 -15.68 17.11
CA GLY A 382 17.96 -16.72 17.12
C GLY A 382 17.39 -18.14 17.06
N LYS A 383 16.10 -18.31 16.73
CA LYS A 383 15.39 -19.60 16.65
C LYS A 383 14.92 -19.86 15.22
N PRO A 384 14.63 -21.11 14.83
CA PRO A 384 14.03 -21.39 13.53
C PRO A 384 12.72 -20.61 13.33
N TYR A 385 12.47 -20.13 12.11
CA TYR A 385 11.24 -19.41 11.79
C TYR A 385 10.00 -20.24 12.18
N GLY A 386 9.13 -19.69 13.01
CA GLY A 386 7.87 -20.32 13.40
C GLY A 386 6.67 -19.85 12.57
N GLN A 387 5.48 -20.33 12.94
CA GLN A 387 4.19 -19.81 12.47
C GLN A 387 3.93 -18.36 12.90
N SER A 388 4.80 -17.81 13.74
CA SER A 388 4.69 -16.48 14.30
C SER A 388 5.18 -15.36 13.37
N ALA A 389 6.06 -15.64 12.40
CA ALA A 389 6.70 -14.57 11.62
C ALA A 389 5.72 -13.84 10.70
N LEU A 390 4.85 -14.57 9.99
CA LEU A 390 3.79 -13.97 9.18
C LEU A 390 2.80 -13.21 10.07
N GLY A 391 2.40 -13.78 11.22
CA GLY A 391 1.46 -13.13 12.12
C GLY A 391 2.05 -11.92 12.86
N GLN A 392 3.37 -11.87 13.04
CA GLN A 392 4.02 -10.68 13.61
C GLN A 392 3.79 -9.49 12.68
N TRP A 393 4.13 -9.64 11.40
CA TRP A 393 3.87 -8.59 10.43
C TRP A 393 2.37 -8.33 10.23
N LEU A 394 1.60 -9.36 9.88
CA LEU A 394 0.20 -9.18 9.49
C LEU A 394 -0.70 -8.79 10.66
N LEU A 395 -0.73 -9.59 11.72
CA LEU A 395 -1.71 -9.45 12.79
C LEU A 395 -1.31 -8.38 13.82
N VAL A 396 -0.04 -8.36 14.23
CA VAL A 396 0.43 -7.47 15.28
C VAL A 396 0.87 -6.13 14.70
N ASP A 397 1.81 -6.11 13.77
CA ASP A 397 2.44 -4.86 13.32
C ASP A 397 1.51 -4.05 12.40
N VAL A 398 0.89 -4.71 11.41
CA VAL A 398 0.02 -4.05 10.42
C VAL A 398 -1.41 -3.91 10.93
N LEU A 399 -2.06 -5.02 11.30
CA LEU A 399 -3.43 -4.95 11.78
C LEU A 399 -3.52 -4.42 13.21
N GLY A 400 -2.43 -4.32 13.97
CA GLY A 400 -2.40 -3.61 15.25
C GLY A 400 -3.13 -4.33 16.37
N LEU A 401 -3.08 -5.67 16.42
CA LEU A 401 -3.57 -6.42 17.56
C LEU A 401 -2.59 -6.28 18.73
N ASP A 402 -2.95 -5.49 19.72
CA ASP A 402 -2.16 -5.19 20.93
C ASP A 402 -2.59 -6.02 22.16
N GLU A 403 -3.79 -6.58 22.16
CA GLU A 403 -4.35 -7.38 23.25
C GLU A 403 -4.79 -8.77 22.78
N ARG A 404 -4.96 -9.73 23.71
CA ARG A 404 -5.52 -11.07 23.44
C ARG A 404 -7.05 -11.02 23.24
N ILE A 405 -7.50 -10.12 22.37
CA ILE A 405 -8.90 -9.99 21.95
C ILE A 405 -9.09 -10.77 20.64
N PRO A 406 -10.08 -11.68 20.54
CA PRO A 406 -10.36 -12.39 19.30
C PRO A 406 -10.65 -11.43 18.15
N VAL A 407 -9.98 -11.64 17.02
CA VAL A 407 -10.24 -10.94 15.77
C VAL A 407 -11.58 -11.37 15.22
N THR A 408 -12.42 -10.41 14.82
CA THR A 408 -13.71 -10.64 14.15
C THR A 408 -13.68 -10.07 12.73
N ARG A 409 -14.67 -10.42 11.90
CA ARG A 409 -14.78 -9.81 10.57
C ARG A 409 -15.10 -8.32 10.63
N ASP A 410 -15.89 -7.87 11.60
CA ASP A 410 -16.15 -6.45 11.84
C ASP A 410 -14.87 -5.68 12.22
N TRP A 411 -13.98 -6.30 13.00
CA TRP A 411 -12.69 -5.71 13.34
C TRP A 411 -11.79 -5.53 12.11
N LEU A 412 -11.80 -6.50 11.19
CA LEU A 412 -11.14 -6.42 9.89
C LEU A 412 -11.77 -5.30 9.02
N PHE A 413 -13.09 -5.25 8.90
CA PHE A 413 -13.80 -4.19 8.16
C PHE A 413 -13.52 -2.78 8.71
N LYS A 414 -13.38 -2.63 10.03
CA LYS A 414 -13.00 -1.35 10.65
C LYS A 414 -11.61 -0.86 10.20
N LYS A 415 -10.75 -1.78 9.76
CA LYS A 415 -9.41 -1.52 9.24
C LYS A 415 -9.35 -1.42 7.71
N ASP A 416 -10.50 -1.48 7.04
CA ASP A 416 -10.60 -1.47 5.57
C ASP A 416 -9.85 -2.64 4.88
N VAL A 417 -9.69 -3.78 5.58
CA VAL A 417 -9.00 -4.98 5.07
C VAL A 417 -9.83 -6.21 5.40
N ASP A 418 -9.93 -7.19 4.49
CA ASP A 418 -10.47 -8.52 4.81
C ASP A 418 -9.78 -9.68 4.08
N SER A 419 -8.75 -9.35 3.30
CA SER A 419 -8.02 -10.29 2.45
C SER A 419 -6.58 -9.85 2.29
N VAL A 420 -5.77 -10.72 1.71
CA VAL A 420 -4.41 -10.41 1.27
C VAL A 420 -4.31 -10.62 -0.24
N ARG A 421 -3.51 -9.79 -0.90
CA ARG A 421 -3.05 -10.00 -2.27
C ARG A 421 -1.78 -10.84 -2.21
N ILE A 422 -1.67 -11.83 -3.08
CA ILE A 422 -0.48 -12.66 -3.25
C ILE A 422 -0.15 -12.71 -4.74
N TRP A 423 1.12 -12.55 -5.08
CA TRP A 423 1.57 -12.66 -6.47
C TRP A 423 2.95 -13.28 -6.57
N HIS A 424 3.25 -13.86 -7.73
CA HIS A 424 4.56 -14.42 -8.04
C HIS A 424 4.82 -14.35 -9.54
N GLU A 425 6.08 -14.49 -9.94
CA GLU A 425 6.43 -14.60 -11.34
C GLU A 425 5.89 -15.92 -11.91
N LYS A 426 5.22 -15.85 -13.06
CA LYS A 426 4.57 -17.01 -13.68
C LYS A 426 5.61 -18.09 -14.00
N GLY A 427 5.41 -19.27 -13.42
CA GLY A 427 6.34 -20.40 -13.57
C GLY A 427 7.43 -20.46 -12.51
N ASP A 428 7.61 -19.42 -11.69
CA ASP A 428 8.45 -19.46 -10.49
C ASP A 428 7.59 -19.62 -9.23
N TYR A 429 7.73 -20.77 -8.56
CA TYR A 429 7.06 -21.07 -7.30
C TYR A 429 7.99 -20.93 -6.08
N SER A 430 9.22 -20.41 -6.28
CA SER A 430 10.21 -20.26 -5.23
C SER A 430 10.01 -19.01 -4.39
N THR A 431 9.38 -17.97 -4.96
CA THR A 431 9.23 -16.66 -4.33
C THR A 431 7.84 -16.10 -4.57
N TYR A 432 7.16 -15.74 -3.48
CA TYR A 432 5.87 -15.07 -3.49
C TYR A 432 5.99 -13.73 -2.79
N TYR A 433 5.17 -12.79 -3.22
CA TYR A 433 4.99 -11.50 -2.59
C TYR A 433 3.59 -11.44 -1.98
N ILE A 434 3.44 -10.67 -0.90
CA ILE A 434 2.17 -10.50 -0.20
C ILE A 434 1.97 -9.05 0.22
N ASP A 435 0.72 -8.60 0.20
CA ASP A 435 0.29 -7.38 0.87
C ASP A 435 -1.16 -7.54 1.37
N ILE A 436 -1.60 -6.66 2.28
CA ILE A 436 -3.01 -6.57 2.64
C ILE A 436 -3.83 -6.06 1.45
N ALA A 437 -5.10 -6.48 1.36
CA ALA A 437 -5.99 -6.08 0.29
C ALA A 437 -7.31 -5.50 0.87
N PRO A 438 -7.93 -4.56 0.15
CA PRO A 438 -9.22 -3.98 0.53
C PRO A 438 -10.29 -5.01 0.83
N VAL A 439 -11.27 -4.56 1.61
CA VAL A 439 -12.52 -5.29 1.82
C VAL A 439 -13.12 -5.76 0.49
N ASN A 440 -13.51 -7.03 0.44
CA ASN A 440 -14.11 -7.73 -0.70
C ASN A 440 -13.15 -8.09 -1.86
N SER A 441 -11.85 -7.81 -1.79
CA SER A 441 -10.93 -8.17 -2.88
C SER A 441 -10.94 -9.68 -3.18
N PHE A 442 -10.99 -10.52 -2.16
CA PHE A 442 -11.12 -11.98 -2.35
C PHE A 442 -12.44 -12.39 -3.00
N GLU A 443 -13.57 -11.84 -2.56
CA GLU A 443 -14.88 -12.22 -3.12
C GLU A 443 -15.01 -11.76 -4.57
N ASN A 444 -14.55 -10.55 -4.89
CA ASN A 444 -14.52 -10.04 -6.26
C ASN A 444 -13.64 -10.91 -7.15
N PHE A 445 -12.42 -11.25 -6.71
CA PHE A 445 -11.52 -12.15 -7.43
C PHE A 445 -12.16 -13.51 -7.73
N MET A 446 -12.90 -14.06 -6.75
CA MET A 446 -13.63 -15.30 -6.93
C MET A 446 -14.90 -15.15 -7.80
N ASN A 447 -15.51 -13.97 -7.90
CA ASN A 447 -16.74 -13.75 -8.67
C ASN A 447 -16.48 -13.34 -10.12
N ASP A 448 -15.41 -12.59 -10.40
CA ASP A 448 -15.06 -12.02 -11.72
C ASP A 448 -14.87 -13.08 -12.83
N VAL A 449 -14.71 -14.36 -12.46
CA VAL A 449 -14.61 -15.47 -13.41
C VAL A 449 -15.98 -16.04 -13.81
N ASN A 450 -17.01 -15.87 -12.99
CA ASN A 450 -18.37 -16.36 -13.32
C ASN A 450 -19.04 -15.55 -14.45
N GLU A 451 -18.58 -14.33 -14.75
CA GLU A 451 -19.09 -13.50 -15.85
C GLU A 451 -18.34 -13.70 -17.18
N LYS A 452 -17.28 -14.51 -17.20
CA LYS A 452 -16.48 -14.81 -18.41
C LYS A 452 -16.73 -16.20 -18.99
N ILE A 453 -17.80 -16.88 -18.57
CA ILE A 453 -18.23 -18.19 -19.10
C ILE A 453 -19.48 -18.02 -19.94
#